data_AF-X1FYX1-F1
#
_entry.id   AF-X1FYX1-F1
#
_cell.length_a   1.000
_cell.length_b   1.000
_cell.length_c   1.000
_cell.angle_alpha   90.00
_cell.angle_beta   90.00
_cell.angle_gamma   90.00
#
_symmetry.space_group_name_H-M   'P 1'
#
loop_
_entity.id
_entity.type
_entity.pdbx_description
1 polymer ?
#
loop_
_entity_poly.entity_id
_entity_poly.type
_entity_poly.pdbx_seq_one_letter_code
_entity_poly.pdbx_strand_id
1 'polypeptide(L)'
;MQLHQLKPKHKLKKPKRVGRGGKRGTYSGRGLKGQRSRAGRKFKPAIRGLIKRYPKLRGYRFKSKVKSQKSKIVILNLEILEKRFNSEEKIT
;
A
#
# COMPACT_ATOMS: atom_id res chain seq x y z
N MET A 1 -9.82 -40.27 14.99
CA MET A 1 -9.76 -39.00 15.75
C MET A 1 -11.15 -38.64 16.24
N GLN A 2 -11.30 -38.29 17.51
CA GLN A 2 -12.57 -37.86 18.09
C GLN A 2 -12.64 -36.32 18.11
N LEU A 3 -13.86 -35.75 18.12
CA LEU A 3 -14.06 -34.29 18.02
C LEU A 3 -13.32 -33.50 19.11
N HIS A 4 -13.23 -34.01 20.33
CA HIS A 4 -12.55 -33.35 21.44
C HIS A 4 -11.00 -33.34 21.31
N GLN A 5 -10.44 -34.06 20.33
CA GLN A 5 -9.01 -34.12 20.07
C GLN A 5 -8.57 -33.03 19.06
N LEU A 6 -9.51 -32.38 18.37
CA LEU A 6 -9.23 -31.32 17.41
C LEU A 6 -8.84 -30.04 18.14
N LYS A 7 -7.62 -29.55 17.90
CA LYS A 7 -7.12 -28.27 18.41
C LYS A 7 -6.58 -27.42 17.26
N PRO A 8 -6.77 -26.10 17.27
CA PRO A 8 -6.24 -25.23 16.24
C PRO A 8 -4.71 -25.19 16.32
N LYS A 9 -4.02 -25.31 15.17
CA LYS A 9 -2.55 -25.22 15.05
C LYS A 9 -2.01 -23.86 15.51
N HIS A 10 -2.80 -22.79 15.33
CA HIS A 10 -2.44 -21.43 15.71
C HIS A 10 -3.49 -20.81 16.63
N LYS A 11 -3.05 -20.02 17.61
CA LYS A 11 -3.94 -19.34 18.56
C LYS A 11 -4.75 -18.25 17.86
N LEU A 12 -6.07 -18.34 17.93
CA LEU A 12 -6.97 -17.31 17.44
C LEU A 12 -6.83 -16.03 18.30
N LYS A 13 -6.65 -14.88 17.63
CA LYS A 13 -6.64 -13.59 18.32
C LYS A 13 -8.07 -13.19 18.70
N LYS A 14 -8.32 -13.04 20.01
CA LYS A 14 -9.61 -12.54 20.51
C LYS A 14 -9.76 -11.04 20.20
N PRO A 15 -10.94 -10.57 19.80
CA PRO A 15 -11.18 -9.15 19.58
C PRO A 15 -11.09 -8.37 20.89
N LYS A 16 -10.60 -7.14 20.83
CA LYS A 16 -10.54 -6.25 21.99
C LYS A 16 -11.94 -5.69 22.26
N ARG A 17 -12.52 -6.01 23.42
CA ARG A 17 -13.77 -5.40 23.88
C ARG A 17 -13.47 -4.00 24.43
N VAL A 18 -14.01 -2.98 23.78
CA VAL A 18 -13.82 -1.57 24.16
C VAL A 18 -15.02 -1.10 24.99
N GLY A 19 -14.82 -0.23 25.97
CA GLY A 19 -15.90 0.25 26.85
C GLY A 19 -16.38 -0.78 27.88
N ARG A 20 -15.48 -1.65 28.36
CA ARG A 20 -15.74 -2.68 29.38
C ARG A 20 -14.65 -2.67 30.46
N GLY A 21 -14.39 -1.50 31.04
CA GLY A 21 -13.35 -1.31 32.06
C GLY A 21 -11.90 -1.28 31.51
N GLY A 22 -10.93 -1.05 32.40
CA GLY A 22 -9.49 -0.99 32.08
C GLY A 22 -9.08 0.20 31.20
N LYS A 23 -7.98 0.05 30.44
CA LYS A 23 -7.30 1.13 29.66
C LYS A 23 -8.21 1.90 28.68
N ARG A 24 -9.28 1.28 28.18
CA ARG A 24 -10.24 1.91 27.24
C ARG A 24 -11.69 1.82 27.74
N GLY A 25 -11.88 1.84 29.06
CA GLY A 25 -13.19 1.76 29.71
C GLY A 25 -13.99 3.06 29.62
N THR A 26 -13.42 4.17 30.09
CA THR A 26 -14.12 5.46 30.24
C THR A 26 -14.47 6.11 28.90
N TYR A 27 -13.47 6.45 28.10
CA TYR A 27 -13.68 7.18 26.84
C TYR A 27 -13.53 6.32 25.60
N SER A 28 -13.40 5.00 25.73
CA SER A 28 -13.17 4.09 24.60
C SER A 28 -11.97 4.47 23.71
N GLY A 29 -11.04 5.28 24.23
CA GLY A 29 -9.90 5.85 23.47
C GLY A 29 -10.24 7.07 22.61
N ARG A 30 -11.42 7.68 22.75
CA ARG A 30 -11.89 8.83 21.95
C ARG A 30 -11.72 10.18 22.65
N GLY A 31 -11.40 10.19 23.94
CA GLY A 31 -11.33 11.39 24.79
C GLY A 31 -12.72 11.89 25.26
N LEU A 32 -12.74 13.07 25.86
CA LEU A 32 -13.91 13.68 26.51
C LEU A 32 -14.98 14.17 25.51
N LYS A 33 -15.06 15.49 25.30
CA LYS A 33 -16.06 16.16 24.48
C LYS A 33 -15.43 16.65 23.18
N GLY A 34 -16.28 17.03 22.23
CA GLY A 34 -15.88 17.56 20.94
C GLY A 34 -16.28 16.65 19.79
N GLN A 35 -16.21 17.19 18.58
CA GLN A 35 -16.81 16.51 17.43
C GLN A 35 -16.04 15.19 17.10
N ARG A 36 -14.78 14.96 17.58
CA ARG A 36 -14.05 13.65 17.45
C ARG A 36 -14.72 12.52 18.22
N SER A 37 -15.28 12.82 19.40
CA SER A 37 -15.85 11.77 20.26
C SER A 37 -17.27 11.39 19.87
N ARG A 38 -18.00 12.25 19.14
CA ARG A 38 -19.39 12.01 18.70
C ARG A 38 -19.52 10.94 17.61
N ALA A 39 -20.66 10.25 17.61
CA ALA A 39 -21.03 9.32 16.55
C ALA A 39 -21.29 10.06 15.22
N GLY A 40 -21.11 9.38 14.09
CA GLY A 40 -21.43 9.95 12.78
C GLY A 40 -20.49 11.04 12.25
N ARG A 41 -19.47 11.47 13.02
CA ARG A 41 -18.46 12.43 12.52
C ARG A 41 -17.68 11.81 11.36
N LYS A 42 -17.98 12.27 10.15
CA LYS A 42 -17.17 12.05 8.94
C LYS A 42 -16.39 13.31 8.61
N PHE A 43 -15.11 13.31 8.93
CA PHE A 43 -14.23 14.37 8.49
C PHE A 43 -13.70 14.16 7.09
N LYS A 44 -13.50 15.26 6.37
CA LYS A 44 -12.72 15.23 5.14
C LYS A 44 -11.28 14.82 5.47
N PRO A 45 -10.72 13.79 4.81
CA PRO A 45 -9.31 13.45 4.94
C PRO A 45 -8.42 14.64 4.55
N ALA A 46 -7.34 14.88 5.30
CA ALA A 46 -6.40 15.97 5.03
C ALA A 46 -5.86 15.92 3.59
N ILE A 47 -5.58 14.71 3.10
CA ILE A 47 -5.10 14.46 1.74
C ILE A 47 -6.04 14.96 0.64
N ARG A 48 -7.35 15.10 0.90
CA ARG A 48 -8.31 15.60 -0.09
C ARG A 48 -8.05 17.07 -0.45
N GLY A 49 -7.41 17.84 0.43
CA GLY A 49 -6.92 19.18 0.08
C GLY A 49 -5.76 19.11 -0.89
N LEU A 50 -4.76 18.28 -0.58
CA LEU A 50 -3.57 18.07 -1.41
C LEU A 50 -3.93 17.57 -2.81
N ILE A 51 -4.75 16.52 -2.92
CA ILE A 51 -5.17 15.94 -4.21
C ILE A 51 -5.89 16.96 -5.10
N LYS A 52 -6.70 17.85 -4.51
CA LYS A 52 -7.44 18.87 -5.27
C LYS A 52 -6.57 20.03 -5.74
N ARG A 53 -5.42 20.26 -5.09
CA ARG A 53 -4.49 21.33 -5.46
C ARG A 53 -3.70 21.01 -6.72
N TYR A 54 -3.37 19.73 -6.93
CA TYR A 54 -2.56 19.30 -8.07
C TYR A 54 -3.42 18.92 -9.27
N PRO A 55 -2.94 19.17 -10.50
CA PRO A 55 -3.58 18.65 -11.70
C PRO A 55 -3.53 17.10 -11.68
N LYS A 56 -4.54 16.48 -12.29
CA LYS A 56 -4.58 15.02 -12.44
C LYS A 56 -3.41 14.56 -13.33
N LEU A 57 -2.81 13.44 -13.00
CA LEU A 57 -1.86 12.77 -13.88
C LEU A 57 -2.54 12.34 -15.17
N ARG A 58 -1.78 12.31 -16.27
CA ARG A 58 -2.26 11.75 -17.54
C ARG A 58 -2.58 10.26 -17.37
N GLY A 59 -3.60 9.77 -18.06
CA GLY A 59 -4.08 8.39 -17.92
C GLY A 59 -3.05 7.34 -18.36
N TYR A 60 -3.17 6.12 -17.85
CA TYR A 60 -2.24 5.02 -18.13
C TYR A 60 -2.12 4.65 -19.63
N ARG A 61 -3.23 4.83 -20.38
CA ARG A 61 -3.31 4.62 -21.84
C ARG A 61 -2.87 5.83 -22.66
N PHE A 62 -2.35 6.89 -22.03
CA PHE A 62 -1.85 8.04 -22.77
C PHE A 62 -0.70 7.61 -23.69
N LYS A 63 -0.99 7.53 -25.00
CA LYS A 63 -0.02 7.20 -26.04
C LYS A 63 0.83 8.43 -26.31
N SER A 64 1.81 8.70 -25.45
CA SER A 64 2.81 9.72 -25.75
C SER A 64 3.74 9.23 -26.86
N LYS A 65 4.14 10.12 -27.78
CA LYS A 65 5.15 9.81 -28.81
C LYS A 65 6.44 9.24 -28.19
N VAL A 66 6.83 9.77 -27.02
CA VAL A 66 7.97 9.28 -26.23
C VAL A 66 7.78 7.83 -25.75
N LYS A 67 6.57 7.42 -25.35
CA LYS A 67 6.30 6.05 -24.88
C LYS A 67 6.35 5.04 -26.02
N SER A 68 5.91 5.41 -27.23
CA SER A 68 6.03 4.52 -28.41
C SER A 68 7.47 4.43 -28.93
N GLN A 69 8.27 5.48 -28.78
CA GLN A 69 9.70 5.44 -29.08
C GLN A 69 10.46 4.58 -28.07
N LYS A 70 10.18 4.73 -26.76
CA LYS A 70 10.79 3.90 -25.71
C LYS A 70 10.52 2.40 -25.88
N SER A 71 9.33 2.00 -26.36
CA SER A 71 9.04 0.57 -26.59
C SER A 71 9.83 -0.04 -27.74
N LYS A 72 10.42 0.77 -28.62
CA LYS A 72 11.25 0.29 -29.74
C LYS A 72 12.73 0.16 -29.38
N ILE A 73 13.15 0.73 -28.25
CA ILE A 73 14.55 0.78 -27.84
C ILE A 73 14.77 -0.28 -26.77
N VAL A 74 15.78 -1.13 -26.97
CA VAL A 74 16.27 -2.06 -25.96
C VAL A 74 17.38 -1.36 -25.17
N ILE A 75 17.25 -1.35 -23.84
CA ILE A 75 18.27 -0.78 -22.95
C ILE A 75 19.24 -1.91 -22.59
N LEU A 76 20.52 -1.73 -22.89
CA LEU A 76 21.61 -2.67 -22.58
C LEU A 76 22.56 -2.02 -21.56
N ASN A 77 22.94 -2.78 -20.53
CA ASN A 77 23.96 -2.37 -19.57
C ASN A 77 25.32 -2.92 -19.99
N LEU A 78 26.35 -2.08 -19.94
CA LEU A 78 27.72 -2.43 -20.32
C LEU A 78 28.30 -3.56 -19.46
N GLU A 79 28.01 -3.58 -18.15
CA GLU A 79 28.45 -4.65 -17.23
C GLU A 79 27.95 -6.05 -17.64
N ILE A 80 26.76 -6.14 -18.24
CA ILE A 80 26.20 -7.42 -18.70
C ILE A 80 26.96 -7.91 -19.94
N LEU A 81 27.42 -6.98 -20.79
CA LEU A 81 28.20 -7.32 -21.98
C LEU A 81 29.60 -7.81 -21.61
N GLU A 82 30.28 -7.12 -20.71
CA GLU A 82 31.63 -7.51 -20.23
C GLU A 82 31.67 -8.90 -19.57
N LYS A 83 30.58 -9.32 -18.90
CA LYS A 83 30.51 -10.66 -18.28
C LYS A 83 30.19 -11.79 -19.25
N ARG A 84 29.62 -11.50 -20.42
CA ARG A 84 29.10 -12.51 -21.35
C ARG A 84 29.88 -12.64 -22.64
N PHE A 85 30.69 -11.66 -22.99
CA PHE A 85 31.43 -11.62 -24.25
C PHE A 85 32.92 -11.36 -24.02
N ASN A 86 33.75 -11.97 -24.85
CA ASN A 86 35.20 -11.74 -24.86
C ASN A 86 35.56 -10.52 -25.73
N SER A 87 36.77 -10.00 -25.57
CA SER A 87 37.28 -8.90 -26.39
C SER A 87 37.24 -9.26 -27.87
N GLU A 88 36.69 -8.36 -28.69
CA GLU A 88 36.54 -8.45 -30.15
C GLU A 88 35.35 -9.28 -30.68
N GLU A 89 34.49 -9.82 -29.81
CA GLU A 89 33.24 -10.45 -30.26
C GLU A 89 32.22 -9.42 -30.78
N LYS A 90 31.65 -9.71 -31.96
CA LYS A 90 30.65 -8.84 -32.61
C LYS A 90 29.26 -9.12 -32.08
N ILE A 91 28.67 -8.14 -31.41
CA ILE A 91 27.30 -8.20 -30.85
C ILE A 91 26.34 -7.53 -31.85
N THR A 92 25.30 -8.26 -32.29
CA THR A 92 24.19 -7.78 -33.15
C THR A 92 22.87 -7.74 -32.41
#